data_AF-A0A8H9LA97-F1
#
_entry.id   AF-A0A8H9LA97-F1
#
_cell.length_a   1.000
_cell.length_b   1.000
_cell.length_c   1.000
_cell.angle_alpha   90.00
_cell.angle_beta   90.00
_cell.angle_gamma   90.00
#
_symmetry.space_group_name_H-M   'P 1'
#
loop_
_entity.id
_entity.type
_entity.pdbx_description
1 polymer ?
#
loop_
_entity_poly.entity_id
_entity_poly.type
_entity_poly.pdbx_seq_one_letter_code
_entity_poly.pdbx_strand_id
1 'polypeptide(L)'
;MLSPDERREIEAQEARAAAQDRAARLDRARQRTADAYRREVRARLRPGTFAASLRWALPLALLAALLSLWVLSRPEPVVTDDALGGVTLGDFRDRCQAALADTLQVSPQAITLPDLRGLAQDVLSSPDGRRWTGTVQVAGRAAQDVTCTYTAADDTTAALSLEEP
;
A
#
# COMPACT_ATOMS: atom_id res chain seq x y z
N MET A 1 49.89 -60.98 -58.82
CA MET A 1 50.45 -60.72 -57.47
C MET A 1 50.65 -59.23 -57.36
N LEU A 2 50.07 -58.57 -56.36
CA LEU A 2 50.21 -57.12 -56.15
C LEU A 2 51.67 -56.73 -55.90
N SER A 3 52.09 -55.63 -56.51
CA SER A 3 53.41 -55.03 -56.29
C SER A 3 53.59 -54.61 -54.81
N PRO A 4 54.80 -54.69 -54.24
CA PRO A 4 55.07 -54.25 -52.87
C PRO A 4 54.65 -52.80 -52.59
N ASP A 5 54.70 -51.93 -53.60
CA ASP A 5 54.31 -50.52 -53.46
C ASP A 5 52.78 -50.36 -53.46
N GLU A 6 52.06 -51.16 -54.26
CA GLU A 6 50.58 -51.19 -54.23
C GLU A 6 50.07 -51.68 -52.87
N ARG A 7 50.77 -52.64 -52.24
CA ARG A 7 50.43 -53.11 -50.88
C ARG A 7 50.60 -52.02 -49.83
N ARG A 8 51.70 -51.26 -49.87
CA ARG A 8 51.96 -50.16 -48.93
C ARG A 8 50.95 -49.03 -49.09
N GLU A 9 50.52 -48.74 -50.32
CA GLU A 9 49.52 -47.72 -50.58
C GLU A 9 48.14 -48.14 -50.06
N ILE A 10 47.76 -49.41 -50.23
CA ILE A 10 46.51 -49.97 -49.67
C ILE A 10 46.55 -49.93 -48.14
N GLU A 11 47.64 -50.38 -47.51
CA GLU A 11 47.78 -50.34 -46.04
C GLU A 11 47.70 -48.90 -45.49
N ALA A 12 48.28 -47.93 -46.20
CA ALA A 12 48.19 -46.51 -45.83
C ALA A 12 46.78 -45.94 -46.00
N GLN A 13 46.05 -46.34 -47.04
CA GLN A 13 44.66 -45.94 -47.25
C GLN A 13 43.74 -46.54 -46.18
N GLU A 14 43.92 -47.81 -45.83
CA GLU A 14 43.18 -48.48 -44.76
C GLU A 14 43.45 -47.83 -43.38
N ALA A 15 44.70 -47.47 -43.09
CA ALA A 15 45.04 -46.77 -41.85
C ALA A 15 44.38 -45.39 -41.75
N ARG A 16 44.30 -44.65 -42.87
CA ARG A 16 43.62 -43.34 -42.91
C ARG A 16 42.10 -43.48 -42.77
N ALA A 17 41.50 -44.47 -43.42
CA ALA A 17 40.06 -44.76 -43.28
C ALA A 17 39.72 -45.14 -41.83
N ALA A 18 40.52 -45.99 -41.19
CA ALA A 18 40.34 -46.37 -39.80
C ALA A 18 40.49 -45.17 -38.82
N ALA A 19 41.41 -44.24 -39.11
CA ALA A 19 41.57 -43.02 -38.32
C ALA A 19 40.37 -42.07 -38.44
N GLN A 20 39.84 -41.89 -39.66
CA GLN A 20 38.65 -41.05 -39.90
C GLN A 20 37.41 -41.63 -39.24
N ASP A 21 37.23 -42.95 -39.27
CA ASP A 21 36.12 -43.63 -38.59
C ASP A 21 36.15 -43.45 -37.07
N ARG A 22 37.34 -43.48 -36.46
CA ARG A 22 37.51 -43.22 -35.03
C ARG A 22 37.18 -41.76 -34.67
N ALA A 23 37.65 -40.80 -35.48
CA ALA A 23 37.32 -39.39 -35.29
C ALA A 23 35.80 -39.13 -35.40
N ALA A 24 35.16 -39.68 -36.43
CA ALA A 24 33.72 -39.53 -36.64
C ALA A 24 32.88 -40.18 -35.52
N ARG A 25 33.36 -41.26 -34.90
CA ARG A 25 32.70 -41.89 -33.74
C ARG A 25 32.82 -41.00 -32.49
N LEU A 26 33.99 -40.41 -32.26
CA LEU A 26 34.20 -39.50 -31.13
C LEU A 26 33.35 -38.22 -31.26
N ASP A 27 33.25 -37.66 -32.45
CA ASP A 27 32.43 -36.47 -32.69
C ASP A 27 30.94 -36.76 -32.52
N ARG A 28 30.46 -37.91 -33.01
CA ARG A 28 29.09 -38.37 -32.76
C ARG A 28 28.81 -38.59 -31.27
N ALA A 29 29.78 -39.14 -30.52
CA ALA A 29 29.63 -39.32 -29.07
C ALA A 29 29.52 -37.97 -28.35
N ARG A 30 30.37 -36.99 -28.71
CA ARG A 30 30.33 -35.62 -28.17
C ARG A 30 29.03 -34.88 -28.50
N GLN A 31 28.51 -35.04 -29.71
CA GLN A 31 27.23 -34.46 -30.12
C GLN A 31 26.07 -35.04 -29.31
N ARG A 32 26.05 -36.37 -29.09
CA ARG A 32 25.02 -37.03 -28.27
C ARG A 32 24.97 -36.50 -26.84
N THR A 33 26.13 -36.25 -26.22
CA THR A 33 26.18 -35.69 -24.86
C THR A 33 25.71 -34.24 -24.81
N ALA A 34 26.06 -33.43 -25.82
CA ALA A 34 25.62 -32.03 -25.90
C ALA A 34 24.10 -31.92 -26.10
N ASP A 35 23.50 -32.78 -26.91
CA ASP A 35 22.06 -32.79 -27.14
C ASP A 35 21.27 -33.32 -25.95
N ALA A 36 21.82 -34.29 -25.20
CA ALA A 36 21.25 -34.72 -23.93
C ALA A 36 21.18 -33.56 -22.92
N TYR A 37 22.29 -32.84 -22.74
CA TYR A 37 22.36 -31.68 -21.85
C TYR A 37 21.36 -30.57 -22.25
N ARG A 38 21.27 -30.24 -23.55
CA ARG A 38 20.31 -29.24 -24.04
C ARG A 38 18.85 -29.63 -23.79
N ARG A 39 18.51 -30.92 -23.86
CA ARG A 39 17.15 -31.41 -23.56
C ARG A 39 16.82 -31.26 -22.08
N GLU A 40 17.74 -31.58 -21.19
CA GLU A 40 17.56 -31.43 -19.74
C GLU A 40 17.38 -29.96 -19.33
N VAL A 41 18.21 -29.07 -19.88
CA VAL A 41 18.12 -27.63 -19.62
C VAL A 41 16.78 -27.05 -20.10
N ARG A 42 16.33 -27.42 -21.31
CA ARG A 42 15.02 -26.97 -21.82
C ARG A 42 13.84 -27.56 -21.05
N ALA A 43 13.97 -28.78 -20.52
CA ALA A 43 12.92 -29.40 -19.70
C ALA A 43 12.75 -28.67 -18.36
N ARG A 44 13.85 -28.20 -17.75
CA ARG A 44 13.83 -27.42 -16.50
C ARG A 44 13.42 -25.96 -16.69
N LEU A 45 13.77 -25.36 -17.82
CA LEU A 45 13.44 -23.96 -18.14
C LEU A 45 12.08 -23.79 -18.82
N ARG A 46 11.18 -24.79 -18.77
CA ARG A 46 9.81 -24.59 -19.27
C ARG A 46 9.21 -23.38 -18.54
N PRO A 47 8.80 -22.32 -19.26
CA PRO A 47 8.18 -21.16 -18.64
C PRO A 47 7.00 -21.67 -17.84
N GLY A 48 6.97 -21.34 -16.55
CA GLY A 48 5.98 -21.85 -15.60
C GLY A 48 4.59 -21.76 -16.23
N THR A 49 3.94 -22.91 -16.37
CA THR A 49 2.61 -22.99 -16.98
C THR A 49 1.68 -22.02 -16.26
N PHE A 50 0.79 -21.35 -16.99
CA PHE A 50 -0.25 -20.47 -16.45
C PHE A 50 -1.03 -21.08 -15.26
N ALA A 51 -1.05 -22.41 -15.14
CA ALA A 51 -1.57 -23.15 -13.98
C ALA A 51 -0.83 -22.86 -12.64
N ALA A 52 0.45 -22.52 -12.66
CA ALA A 52 1.24 -22.18 -11.48
C ALA A 52 0.86 -20.79 -10.93
N SER A 53 0.57 -19.82 -11.80
CA SER A 53 -0.01 -18.53 -11.41
C SER A 53 -1.46 -18.67 -10.93
N LEU A 54 -2.25 -19.55 -11.57
CA LEU A 54 -3.63 -19.79 -11.19
C LEU A 54 -3.78 -20.44 -9.80
N ARG A 55 -2.79 -21.26 -9.38
CA ARG A 55 -2.72 -21.84 -8.03
C ARG A 55 -2.73 -20.81 -6.90
N TRP A 56 -2.23 -19.60 -7.16
CA TRP A 56 -2.17 -18.53 -6.17
C TRP A 56 -3.30 -17.52 -6.31
N ALA A 57 -4.01 -17.51 -7.44
CA ALA A 57 -5.11 -16.59 -7.67
C ALA A 57 -6.25 -16.78 -6.65
N LEU A 58 -6.61 -18.03 -6.34
CA LEU A 58 -7.69 -18.33 -5.39
C LEU A 58 -7.37 -17.90 -3.94
N PRO A 59 -6.22 -18.28 -3.33
CA PRO A 59 -5.90 -17.83 -1.97
C PRO A 59 -5.69 -16.32 -1.88
N LEU A 60 -5.15 -15.67 -2.92
CA LEU A 60 -5.01 -14.21 -2.95
C LEU A 60 -6.37 -13.51 -3.04
N ALA A 61 -7.30 -14.03 -3.82
CA ALA A 61 -8.67 -13.49 -3.91
C ALA A 61 -9.41 -13.63 -2.57
N LEU A 62 -9.26 -14.77 -1.88
CA LEU A 62 -9.83 -14.98 -0.54
C LEU A 62 -9.23 -14.01 0.49
N LEU A 63 -7.92 -13.81 0.48
CA LEU A 63 -7.25 -12.87 1.37
C LEU A 63 -7.74 -11.43 1.11
N ALA A 64 -7.83 -11.03 -0.16
CA ALA A 64 -8.35 -9.72 -0.54
C ALA A 64 -9.80 -9.53 -0.07
N ALA A 65 -10.66 -10.53 -0.27
CA ALA A 65 -12.05 -10.49 0.19
C ALA A 65 -12.15 -10.35 1.71
N LEU A 66 -11.34 -11.09 2.48
CA LEU A 66 -11.29 -11.00 3.94
C LEU A 66 -10.82 -9.62 4.42
N LEU A 67 -9.79 -9.06 3.77
CA LEU A 67 -9.31 -7.72 4.09
C LEU A 67 -10.37 -6.65 3.78
N SER A 68 -11.05 -6.75 2.64
CA SER A 68 -12.15 -5.85 2.28
C SER A 68 -13.31 -5.96 3.28
N LEU A 69 -13.69 -7.18 3.66
CA LEU A 69 -14.73 -7.42 4.65
C LEU A 69 -14.34 -6.84 6.01
N TRP A 70 -13.07 -6.97 6.41
CA TRP A 70 -12.55 -6.42 7.66
C TRP A 70 -12.57 -4.89 7.68
N VAL A 71 -12.21 -4.24 6.56
CA VAL A 71 -12.29 -2.78 6.44
C VAL A 71 -13.73 -2.29 6.48
N LEU A 72 -14.66 -2.95 5.78
CA LEU A 72 -16.08 -2.59 5.81
C LEU A 72 -16.74 -2.87 7.15
N SER A 73 -16.29 -3.89 7.88
CA SER A 73 -16.85 -4.30 9.16
C SER A 73 -16.23 -3.58 10.35
N ARG A 74 -15.36 -2.58 10.12
CA ARG A 74 -14.91 -1.73 11.21
C ARG A 74 -16.14 -1.00 11.75
N PRO A 75 -16.57 -1.24 13.00
CA PRO A 75 -17.62 -0.44 13.59
C PRO A 75 -17.14 1.01 13.55
N GLU A 76 -17.98 1.90 13.03
CA GLU A 76 -17.70 3.33 13.14
C GLU A 76 -17.50 3.65 14.62
N PRO A 77 -16.45 4.40 14.99
CA PRO A 77 -16.25 4.79 16.38
C PRO A 77 -17.51 5.53 16.83
N VAL A 78 -18.19 4.95 17.83
CA VAL A 78 -19.35 5.57 18.45
C VAL A 78 -18.84 6.84 19.13
N VAL A 79 -19.21 8.01 18.60
CA VAL A 79 -18.97 9.28 19.29
C VAL A 79 -19.89 9.27 20.50
N THR A 80 -19.32 8.98 21.67
CA THR A 80 -20.02 9.15 22.93
C THR A 80 -20.12 10.64 23.19
N ASP A 81 -21.34 11.17 23.04
CA ASP A 81 -21.68 12.52 23.45
C ASP A 81 -21.79 12.55 24.98
N ASP A 82 -20.62 12.58 25.62
CA ASP A 82 -20.49 12.63 27.06
C ASP A 82 -20.62 14.09 27.55
N ALA A 83 -21.13 14.28 28.77
CA ALA A 83 -21.14 15.58 29.45
C ALA A 83 -19.83 15.81 30.24
N LEU A 84 -18.75 15.14 29.84
CA LEU A 84 -17.43 15.24 30.48
C LEU A 84 -16.91 16.68 30.35
N GLY A 85 -16.76 17.39 31.46
CA GLY A 85 -16.42 18.83 31.46
C GLY A 85 -17.63 19.76 31.41
N GLY A 86 -18.82 19.29 31.82
CA GLY A 86 -19.97 20.13 32.16
C GLY A 86 -20.95 20.42 31.02
N VAL A 87 -20.62 20.04 29.79
CA VAL A 87 -21.44 20.29 28.59
C VAL A 87 -21.29 19.13 27.60
N THR A 88 -22.32 18.86 26.80
CA THR A 88 -22.24 17.88 25.71
C THR A 88 -21.33 18.37 24.58
N LEU A 89 -20.85 17.48 23.73
CA LEU A 89 -20.03 17.86 22.57
C LEU A 89 -20.85 18.67 21.56
N GLY A 90 -22.13 18.33 21.40
CA GLY A 90 -23.08 19.09 20.58
C GLY A 90 -23.25 20.52 21.08
N ASP A 91 -23.59 20.69 22.36
CA ASP A 91 -23.79 22.01 22.95
C ASP A 91 -22.49 22.83 22.98
N PHE A 92 -21.33 22.18 23.22
CA PHE A 92 -20.02 22.83 23.13
C PHE A 92 -19.78 23.41 21.73
N ARG A 93 -20.08 22.63 20.67
CA ARG A 93 -19.95 23.09 19.29
C ARG A 93 -20.82 24.31 19.01
N ASP A 94 -22.09 24.26 19.41
CA ASP A 94 -23.04 25.35 19.13
C ASP A 94 -22.64 26.64 19.85
N ARG A 95 -22.25 26.53 21.13
CA ARG A 95 -21.72 27.66 21.92
C ARG A 95 -20.43 28.20 21.32
N CYS A 96 -19.56 27.32 20.85
CA CYS A 96 -18.32 27.70 20.21
C CYS A 96 -18.56 28.47 18.90
N GLN A 97 -19.49 27.99 18.07
CA GLN A 97 -19.87 28.66 16.83
C GLN A 97 -20.44 30.06 17.10
N ALA A 98 -21.26 30.22 18.14
CA ALA A 98 -21.77 31.52 18.56
C ALA A 98 -20.65 32.45 19.04
N ALA A 99 -19.73 31.96 19.89
CA ALA A 99 -18.61 32.74 20.39
C ALA A 99 -17.64 33.18 19.26
N LEU A 100 -17.39 32.30 18.30
CA LEU A 100 -16.59 32.61 17.11
C LEU A 100 -17.28 33.63 16.20
N ALA A 101 -18.60 33.51 16.02
CA ALA A 101 -19.39 34.47 15.24
C ALA A 101 -19.28 35.89 15.81
N ASP A 102 -19.35 36.01 17.14
CA ASP A 102 -19.18 37.28 17.85
C ASP A 102 -17.74 37.82 17.72
N THR A 103 -16.74 36.97 17.96
CA THR A 103 -15.32 37.33 17.90
C THR A 103 -14.90 37.78 16.50
N LEU A 104 -15.36 37.08 15.46
CA LEU A 104 -15.01 37.36 14.07
C LEU A 104 -15.96 38.37 13.40
N GLN A 105 -17.01 38.79 14.10
CA GLN A 105 -18.08 39.68 13.63
C GLN A 105 -18.70 39.19 12.32
N VAL A 106 -19.07 37.90 12.28
CA VAL A 106 -19.70 37.24 11.12
C VAL A 106 -20.96 36.49 11.54
N SER A 107 -21.81 36.15 10.58
CA SER A 107 -22.94 35.24 10.86
C SER A 107 -22.42 33.87 11.30
N PRO A 108 -23.04 33.21 12.29
CA PRO A 108 -22.70 31.83 12.67
C PRO A 108 -22.70 30.88 11.47
N GLN A 109 -23.61 31.08 10.52
CA GLN A 109 -23.73 30.27 9.30
C GLN A 109 -22.58 30.46 8.31
N ALA A 110 -21.80 31.55 8.45
CA ALA A 110 -20.62 31.80 7.63
C ALA A 110 -19.39 31.02 8.13
N ILE A 111 -19.45 30.44 9.33
CA ILE A 111 -18.35 29.68 9.94
C ILE A 111 -18.60 28.20 9.78
N THR A 112 -17.67 27.50 9.13
CA THR A 112 -17.72 26.04 9.02
C THR A 112 -16.84 25.42 10.09
N LEU A 113 -17.46 24.91 11.15
CA LEU A 113 -16.80 24.06 12.14
C LEU A 113 -16.78 22.60 11.67
N PRO A 114 -15.82 21.78 12.15
CA PRO A 114 -15.85 20.35 11.93
C PRO A 114 -17.14 19.72 12.47
N ASP A 115 -17.49 18.55 11.92
CA ASP A 115 -18.59 17.76 12.44
C ASP A 115 -18.26 17.24 13.86
N LEU A 116 -19.27 16.69 14.54
CA LEU A 116 -19.05 16.18 15.92
C LEU A 116 -17.97 15.10 15.99
N ARG A 117 -17.74 14.34 14.90
CA ARG A 117 -16.68 13.35 14.81
C ARG A 117 -15.31 13.99 14.78
N GLY A 118 -15.10 14.98 13.90
CA GLY A 118 -13.86 15.74 13.83
C GLY A 118 -13.59 16.47 15.14
N LEU A 119 -14.62 17.10 15.71
CA LEU A 119 -14.52 17.80 16.99
C LEU A 119 -14.14 16.84 18.14
N ALA A 120 -14.70 15.63 18.20
CA ALA A 120 -14.42 14.65 19.24
C ALA A 120 -12.95 14.18 19.26
N GLN A 121 -12.24 14.25 18.13
CA GLN A 121 -10.84 13.84 18.04
C GLN A 121 -9.88 14.89 18.61
N ASP A 122 -10.26 16.17 18.52
CA ASP A 122 -9.39 17.30 18.82
C ASP A 122 -9.82 18.09 20.08
N VAL A 123 -10.97 17.75 20.67
CA VAL A 123 -11.43 18.35 21.93
C VAL A 123 -10.71 17.74 23.12
N LEU A 124 -10.06 18.61 23.89
CA LEU A 124 -9.53 18.31 25.21
C LEU A 124 -10.65 18.54 26.23
N SER A 125 -11.15 17.46 26.84
CA SER A 125 -12.12 17.51 27.93
C SER A 125 -11.41 17.36 29.27
N SER A 126 -11.73 18.25 30.20
CA SER A 126 -11.21 18.27 31.58
C SER A 126 -12.36 18.52 32.57
N PRO A 127 -12.17 18.27 33.88
CA PRO A 127 -13.18 18.60 34.89
C PRO A 127 -13.56 20.09 34.89
N ASP A 128 -12.63 20.96 34.51
CA ASP A 128 -12.81 22.41 34.52
C ASP A 128 -13.52 22.93 33.26
N GLY A 129 -13.66 22.09 32.24
CA GLY A 129 -14.32 22.45 30.98
C GLY A 129 -13.73 21.76 29.75
N ARG A 130 -14.04 22.31 28.57
CA ARG A 130 -13.63 21.77 27.26
C ARG A 130 -12.84 22.79 26.48
N ARG A 131 -11.81 22.33 25.76
CA ARG A 131 -11.02 23.17 24.87
C ARG A 131 -10.87 22.50 23.52
N TRP A 132 -11.05 23.29 22.48
CA TRP A 132 -10.77 22.90 21.10
C TRP A 132 -9.88 23.95 20.45
N THR A 133 -8.91 23.50 19.68
CA THR A 133 -8.06 24.37 18.86
C THR A 133 -8.02 23.78 17.46
N GLY A 134 -8.25 24.61 16.45
CA GLY A 134 -8.26 24.19 15.07
C GLY A 134 -8.46 25.35 14.11
N THR A 135 -8.42 25.06 12.82
CA THR A 135 -8.62 26.08 11.78
C THR A 135 -10.07 26.07 11.33
N VAL A 136 -10.71 27.23 11.27
CA VAL A 136 -12.07 27.40 10.73
C VAL A 136 -12.03 28.08 9.36
N GLN A 137 -12.92 27.64 8.47
CA GLN A 137 -13.19 28.39 7.25
C GLN A 137 -14.34 29.37 7.50
N VAL A 138 -14.08 30.63 7.18
CA VAL A 138 -15.08 31.70 7.20
C VAL A 138 -15.38 32.11 5.76
N ALA A 139 -16.66 32.14 5.39
CA ALA A 139 -17.06 32.51 4.04
C ALA A 139 -16.49 33.87 3.62
N GLY A 140 -15.70 33.89 2.55
CA GLY A 140 -15.07 35.10 2.02
C GLY A 140 -13.81 35.57 2.75
N ARG A 141 -13.24 34.75 3.65
CA ARG A 141 -11.94 35.02 4.30
C ARG A 141 -10.98 33.84 4.14
N ALA A 142 -9.72 34.08 4.47
CA ALA A 142 -8.75 33.00 4.63
C ALA A 142 -9.15 32.10 5.81
N ALA A 143 -8.63 30.87 5.82
CA ALA A 143 -8.80 29.98 6.96
C ALA A 143 -8.10 30.58 8.18
N GLN A 144 -8.77 30.60 9.33
CA GLN A 144 -8.28 31.24 10.55
C GLN A 144 -8.07 30.20 11.63
N ASP A 145 -6.92 30.26 12.29
CA ASP A 145 -6.65 29.43 13.46
C ASP A 145 -7.39 29.99 14.67
N VAL A 146 -8.16 29.16 15.33
CA VAL A 146 -9.00 29.56 16.45
C VAL A 146 -8.85 28.61 17.62
N THR A 147 -9.03 29.15 18.81
CA THR A 147 -9.14 28.39 20.04
C THR A 147 -10.46 28.72 20.70
N CYS A 148 -11.18 27.67 21.08
CA CYS A 148 -12.45 27.75 21.74
C CYS A 148 -12.38 27.05 23.09
N THR A 149 -12.74 27.76 24.16
CA THR A 149 -12.66 27.25 25.52
C THR A 149 -13.99 27.44 26.21
N TYR A 150 -14.54 26.35 26.73
CA TYR A 150 -15.67 26.34 27.64
C TYR A 150 -15.17 26.10 29.05
N THR A 151 -15.66 26.88 30.01
CA THR A 151 -15.32 26.76 31.43
C THR A 151 -16.58 26.42 32.22
N ALA A 152 -16.58 25.26 32.89
CA ALA A 152 -17.74 24.74 33.60
C ALA A 152 -18.05 25.53 34.89
N ALA A 153 -17.04 26.16 35.50
CA ALA A 153 -17.20 26.92 36.74
C ALA A 153 -18.11 28.16 36.56
N ASP A 154 -17.96 28.86 35.42
CA ASP A 154 -18.67 30.10 35.12
C ASP A 154 -19.76 29.92 34.04
N ASP A 155 -19.90 28.72 33.49
CA ASP A 155 -20.73 28.39 32.33
C ASP A 155 -20.47 29.30 31.11
N THR A 156 -19.23 29.72 30.92
CA THR A 156 -18.84 30.65 29.85
C THR A 156 -18.10 29.95 28.72
N THR A 157 -18.31 30.45 27.49
CA THR A 157 -17.56 30.03 26.30
C THR A 157 -16.84 31.24 25.73
N ALA A 158 -15.53 31.11 25.53
CA ALA A 158 -14.69 32.13 24.92
C ALA A 158 -14.04 31.57 23.66
N ALA A 159 -13.99 32.39 22.61
CA ALA A 159 -13.28 32.09 21.38
C ALA A 159 -12.18 33.12 21.15
N LEU A 160 -11.05 32.67 20.64
CA LEU A 160 -9.88 33.49 20.32
C LEU A 160 -9.45 33.17 18.90
N SER A 161 -9.27 34.19 18.07
CA SER A 161 -8.56 34.04 16.79
C SER A 161 -7.07 34.21 17.04
N LEU A 162 -6.27 33.27 16.53
CA LEU A 162 -4.81 33.24 16.65
C LEU A 162 -4.12 33.98 15.49
N GLU A 163 -4.84 34.81 14.73
CA GLU A 163 -4.25 35.60 13.64
C GLU A 163 -3.15 36.51 14.22
N GLU A 164 -1.91 36.19 13.87
CA GLU A 164 -0.72 36.94 14.29
C GLU A 164 -0.82 38.37 13.70
N PRO A 165 -0.62 39.43 14.51
CA PRO A 165 -0.79 40.82 14.07
C PRO A 165 0.25 41.28 13.05
#